data_AF-A0A075GY11-F1
#
_entry.id   AF-A0A075GY11-F1
#
_cell.length_a   1.000
_cell.length_b   1.000
_cell.length_c   1.000
_cell.angle_alpha   90.00
_cell.angle_beta   90.00
_cell.angle_gamma   90.00
#
_symmetry.space_group_name_H-M   'P 1'
#
loop_
_entity.id
_entity.type
_entity.pdbx_description
1 polymer ?
#
loop_
_entity_poly.entity_id
_entity_poly.type
_entity_poly.pdbx_seq_one_letter_code
_entity_poly.pdbx_strand_id
1 'polypeptide(L)'
;MMAKFEDSQKIVKDAGKFTNTSPSFVFSVDEKLFERNMDEEQKFVSIYYLEYDDLDVVTDIADTIGKKEKIQQSGLAHMDLYCHDIPKFTFPYKDKIVILEVADNKSHQSICKYCDKISYDMSRKGIIMHNFASLSLLEKLK
;
A
#
# COMPACT_ATOMS: atom_id res chain seq x y z
N MET A 1 -8.91 11.91 -3.68
CA MET A 1 -8.37 12.33 -2.36
C MET A 1 -7.97 11.06 -1.63
N MET A 2 -6.80 11.03 -1.00
CA MET A 2 -6.34 9.88 -0.20
C MET A 2 -6.34 10.30 1.27
N ALA A 3 -6.86 9.43 2.13
CA ALA A 3 -6.91 9.64 3.57
C ALA A 3 -6.44 8.35 4.27
N LYS A 4 -5.67 8.50 5.34
CA LYS A 4 -5.22 7.40 6.20
C LYS A 4 -5.99 7.48 7.52
N PHE A 5 -6.47 6.34 8.00
CA PHE A 5 -7.24 6.22 9.24
C PHE A 5 -6.61 5.15 10.12
N GLU A 6 -6.72 5.31 11.44
CA GLU A 6 -6.23 4.32 12.41
C GLU A 6 -7.25 3.18 12.63
N ASP A 7 -8.55 3.48 12.55
CA ASP A 7 -9.63 2.49 12.69
C ASP A 7 -10.35 2.29 11.35
N SER A 8 -10.00 1.20 10.66
CA SER A 8 -10.62 0.83 9.39
C SER A 8 -12.08 0.38 9.55
N GLN A 9 -12.48 -0.19 10.70
CA GLN A 9 -13.82 -0.76 10.89
C GLN A 9 -14.89 0.33 10.92
N LYS A 10 -14.59 1.48 11.52
CA LYS A 10 -15.50 2.62 11.54
C LYS A 10 -15.73 3.16 10.12
N ILE A 11 -14.66 3.28 9.33
CA ILE A 11 -14.74 3.75 7.94
C ILE A 11 -15.47 2.74 7.06
N VAL A 12 -15.18 1.45 7.17
CA VAL A 12 -15.86 0.39 6.41
C VAL A 12 -17.37 0.38 6.70
N LYS A 13 -17.78 0.53 7.97
CA LYS A 13 -19.19 0.63 8.36
C LYS A 13 -19.88 1.86 7.80
N ASP A 14 -19.18 2.99 7.73
CA ASP A 14 -19.72 4.24 7.20
C ASP A 14 -19.56 4.37 5.68
N ALA A 15 -18.65 3.63 5.04
CA ALA A 15 -18.41 3.64 3.60
C ALA A 15 -19.66 3.23 2.80
N GLY A 16 -20.47 2.32 3.36
CA GLY A 16 -21.79 1.98 2.81
C GLY A 16 -22.75 3.18 2.72
N LYS A 17 -22.56 4.23 3.53
CA LYS A 17 -23.33 5.48 3.47
C LYS A 17 -22.77 6.47 2.46
N PHE A 18 -21.54 6.27 2.01
CA PHE A 18 -20.81 7.13 1.06
C PHE A 18 -20.62 6.47 -0.31
N THR A 19 -21.29 5.33 -0.59
CA THR A 19 -21.25 4.69 -1.90
C THR A 19 -21.78 5.66 -2.94
N ASN A 20 -20.87 6.20 -3.75
CA ASN A 20 -21.20 7.05 -4.88
C ASN A 20 -21.33 6.19 -6.15
N THR A 21 -21.84 6.78 -7.23
CA THR A 21 -21.72 6.22 -8.59
C THR A 21 -20.27 6.07 -9.04
N SER A 22 -19.34 6.81 -8.41
CA SER A 22 -17.90 6.66 -8.65
C SER A 22 -17.28 5.64 -7.67
N PRO A 23 -16.45 4.71 -8.15
CA PRO A 23 -15.85 3.67 -7.31
C PRO A 23 -14.85 4.27 -6.32
N SER A 24 -14.88 3.78 -5.09
CA SER A 24 -13.90 4.11 -4.04
C SER A 24 -13.18 2.83 -3.61
N PHE A 25 -11.85 2.92 -3.47
CA PHE A 25 -11.00 1.80 -3.04
C PHE A 25 -10.49 2.07 -1.62
N VAL A 26 -10.64 1.09 -0.75
CA VAL A 26 -10.10 1.12 0.62
C VAL A 26 -9.05 0.04 0.73
N PHE A 27 -7.86 0.41 1.18
CA PHE A 27 -6.77 -0.52 1.43
C PHE A 27 -6.61 -0.70 2.94
N SER A 28 -6.85 -1.92 3.40
CA SER A 28 -6.80 -2.27 4.82
C SER A 28 -5.56 -3.11 5.08
N VAL A 29 -4.67 -2.64 5.95
CA VAL A 29 -3.48 -3.40 6.35
C VAL A 29 -3.89 -4.49 7.33
N ASP A 30 -3.77 -5.74 6.90
CA ASP A 30 -4.10 -6.93 7.69
C ASP A 30 -2.94 -7.32 8.60
N GLU A 31 -1.74 -7.31 8.05
CA GLU A 31 -0.51 -7.72 8.74
C GLU A 31 0.60 -6.69 8.51
N LYS A 32 1.15 -6.16 9.60
CA LYS A 32 2.36 -5.32 9.53
C LYS A 32 3.58 -6.21 9.43
N LEU A 33 4.36 -6.06 8.36
CA LEU A 33 5.65 -6.74 8.21
C LEU A 33 6.69 -6.14 9.14
N PHE A 34 6.72 -4.81 9.25
CA PHE A 34 7.49 -4.09 10.25
C PHE A 34 7.02 -2.63 10.34
N GLU A 35 7.42 -1.96 11.42
CA GLU A 35 7.24 -0.53 11.64
C GLU A 35 8.50 0.01 12.35
N ARG A 36 8.96 1.19 11.95
CA ARG A 36 10.11 1.86 12.53
C ARG A 36 9.70 3.20 13.10
N ASN A 37 10.26 3.52 14.25
CA ASN A 37 10.24 4.88 14.77
C ASN A 37 11.24 5.70 13.95
N MET A 38 10.70 6.58 13.11
CA MET A 38 11.45 7.58 12.35
C MET A 38 11.00 8.95 12.82
N ASP A 39 11.94 9.88 12.96
CA ASP A 39 11.64 11.25 13.33
C ASP A 39 10.93 11.99 12.18
N GLU A 40 11.15 11.56 10.93
CA GLU A 40 10.48 12.10 9.77
C GLU A 40 9.01 11.66 9.66
N GLU A 41 8.14 12.61 9.35
CA GLU A 41 6.74 12.30 9.02
C GLU A 41 6.64 11.48 7.72
N GLN A 42 5.75 10.49 7.76
CA GLN A 42 5.32 9.75 6.59
C GLN A 42 4.74 10.71 5.52
N LYS A 43 5.34 10.72 4.34
CA LYS A 43 4.93 11.65 3.26
C LYS A 43 4.48 10.95 1.99
N PHE A 44 4.65 9.63 1.92
CA PHE A 44 4.40 8.90 0.69
C PHE A 44 3.94 7.48 0.96
N VAL A 45 3.04 6.99 0.12
CA VAL A 45 2.55 5.62 0.12
C VAL A 45 2.72 5.05 -1.29
N SER A 46 3.35 3.88 -1.39
CA SER A 46 3.41 3.09 -2.61
C SER A 46 2.67 1.77 -2.39
N ILE A 47 1.74 1.46 -3.29
CA ILE A 47 0.88 0.29 -3.22
C ILE A 47 1.23 -0.63 -4.37
N TYR A 48 1.45 -1.90 -4.07
CA TYR A 48 1.77 -2.93 -5.04
C TYR A 48 0.80 -4.09 -4.90
N TYR A 49 0.53 -4.78 -6.00
CA TYR A 49 -0.10 -6.11 -5.94
C TYR A 49 0.88 -7.19 -6.38
N LEU A 50 0.72 -8.38 -5.80
CA LEU A 50 1.53 -9.55 -6.09
C LEU A 50 0.76 -10.53 -6.99
N GLU A 51 1.46 -11.18 -7.91
CA GLU A 51 0.92 -12.34 -8.62
C GLU A 51 0.84 -13.57 -7.69
N TYR A 52 1.87 -13.75 -6.87
CA TYR A 52 2.04 -14.86 -5.93
C TYR A 52 2.37 -14.32 -4.53
N ASP A 53 1.78 -14.93 -3.50
CA ASP A 53 1.80 -14.49 -2.10
C ASP A 53 2.14 -15.64 -1.15
N ASP A 54 2.87 -16.65 -1.65
CA ASP A 54 3.35 -17.76 -0.83
C ASP A 54 4.25 -17.26 0.31
N LEU A 55 4.35 -18.03 1.40
CA LEU A 55 5.08 -17.62 2.60
C LEU A 55 6.54 -17.23 2.33
N ASP A 56 7.20 -17.93 1.41
CA ASP A 56 8.57 -17.64 1.01
C ASP A 56 8.68 -16.25 0.35
N VAL A 57 7.70 -15.90 -0.49
CA VAL A 57 7.62 -14.59 -1.15
C VAL A 57 7.44 -13.48 -0.12
N VAL A 58 6.51 -13.66 0.82
CA VAL A 58 6.27 -12.68 1.90
C VAL A 58 7.52 -12.49 2.75
N THR A 59 8.21 -13.57 3.09
CA THR A 59 9.45 -13.54 3.88
C THR A 59 10.55 -12.77 3.15
N ASP A 60 10.74 -13.03 1.86
CA ASP A 60 11.74 -12.33 1.05
C ASP A 60 11.44 -10.82 0.87
N ILE A 61 10.15 -10.47 0.76
CA ILE A 61 9.68 -9.09 0.76
C ILE A 61 10.04 -8.44 2.09
N ALA A 62 9.65 -9.06 3.22
CA ALA A 62 9.93 -8.53 4.56
C ALA A 62 11.43 -8.33 4.78
N ASP A 63 12.26 -9.31 4.44
CA ASP A 63 13.73 -9.25 4.61
C ASP A 63 14.38 -8.16 3.78
N THR A 64 13.86 -7.91 2.58
CA THR A 64 14.49 -6.96 1.67
C THR A 64 14.05 -5.53 1.96
N ILE A 65 12.76 -5.32 2.20
CA ILE A 65 12.19 -4.03 2.58
C ILE A 65 12.62 -3.67 4.01
N GLY A 66 12.81 -4.67 4.86
CA GLY A 66 13.42 -4.58 6.18
C GLY A 66 14.86 -4.01 6.20
N LYS A 67 15.53 -3.95 5.04
CA LYS A 67 16.86 -3.33 4.89
C LYS A 67 16.80 -1.93 4.24
N LYS A 68 15.60 -1.46 3.90
CA LYS A 68 15.38 -0.17 3.23
C LYS A 68 15.06 0.89 4.28
N GLU A 69 16.07 1.67 4.66
CA GLU A 69 16.04 2.63 5.78
C GLU A 69 14.93 3.69 5.69
N LYS A 70 14.51 4.05 4.47
CA LYS A 70 13.51 5.11 4.24
C LYS A 70 12.07 4.61 4.33
N ILE A 71 11.88 3.29 4.39
CA ILE A 71 10.57 2.70 4.58
C ILE A 71 10.27 2.78 6.08
N GLN A 72 9.25 3.54 6.45
CA GLN A 72 8.84 3.65 7.84
C GLN A 72 8.03 2.42 8.26
N GLN A 73 7.08 2.02 7.42
CA GLN A 73 6.20 0.90 7.67
C GLN A 73 5.98 0.12 6.36
N SER A 74 5.84 -1.20 6.48
CA SER A 74 5.38 -2.06 5.40
C SER A 74 4.35 -3.05 5.93
N GLY A 75 3.37 -3.41 5.10
CA GLY A 75 2.34 -4.37 5.48
C GLY A 75 1.68 -5.05 4.29
N LEU A 76 1.15 -6.24 4.56
CA LEU A 76 0.21 -6.93 3.69
C LEU A 76 -1.18 -6.36 3.91
N ALA A 77 -1.93 -6.24 2.82
CA ALA A 77 -3.23 -5.61 2.81
C ALA A 77 -4.18 -6.29 1.82
N HIS A 78 -5.46 -5.99 2.00
CA HIS A 78 -6.47 -6.21 0.98
C HIS A 78 -7.09 -4.90 0.52
N MET A 79 -7.75 -4.96 -0.64
CA MET A 79 -8.45 -3.87 -1.29
C MET A 79 -9.95 -4.15 -1.37
N ASP A 80 -10.74 -3.31 -0.73
CA ASP A 80 -12.19 -3.29 -0.86
C ASP A 80 -12.65 -2.26 -1.89
N LEU A 81 -13.69 -2.60 -2.65
CA LEU A 81 -14.35 -1.72 -3.59
C LEU A 81 -15.74 -1.32 -3.07
N TYR A 82 -15.95 -0.02 -2.91
CA TYR A 82 -17.24 0.58 -2.57
C TYR A 82 -17.77 1.34 -3.78
N CYS A 83 -18.82 0.82 -4.40
CA CYS A 83 -19.49 1.42 -5.55
C CYS A 83 -20.97 1.04 -5.54
N HIS A 84 -21.86 1.95 -5.94
CA HIS A 84 -23.28 1.62 -6.11
C HIS A 84 -23.49 0.65 -7.27
N ASP A 85 -22.83 0.94 -8.40
CA ASP A 85 -22.85 0.10 -9.59
C ASP A 85 -21.64 -0.83 -9.57
N ILE A 86 -21.85 -2.07 -9.11
CA ILE A 86 -20.78 -3.06 -9.03
C ILE A 86 -20.18 -3.30 -10.43
N PRO A 87 -18.87 -3.09 -10.64
CA PRO A 87 -18.25 -3.34 -11.92
C PRO A 87 -18.38 -4.82 -12.30
N LYS A 88 -18.60 -5.08 -13.59
CA LYS A 88 -18.66 -6.46 -14.13
C LYS A 88 -17.33 -7.21 -14.00
N PHE A 89 -16.23 -6.49 -13.81
CA PHE A 89 -14.90 -7.04 -13.63
C PHE A 89 -14.40 -6.75 -12.23
N THR A 90 -14.03 -7.81 -11.51
CA THR A 90 -13.40 -7.73 -10.19
C THR A 90 -11.89 -7.84 -10.33
N PHE A 91 -11.17 -7.00 -9.61
CA PHE A 91 -9.71 -7.06 -9.59
C PHE A 91 -9.24 -8.36 -8.90
N PRO A 92 -8.48 -9.23 -9.59
CA PRO A 92 -8.20 -10.58 -9.11
C PRO A 92 -7.19 -10.63 -7.96
N TYR A 93 -6.38 -9.58 -7.78
CA TYR A 93 -5.30 -9.53 -6.78
C TYR A 93 -5.67 -8.66 -5.57
N LYS A 94 -6.97 -8.52 -5.29
CA LYS A 94 -7.46 -7.63 -4.23
C LYS A 94 -6.95 -8.01 -2.83
N ASP A 95 -6.64 -9.28 -2.59
CA ASP A 95 -6.17 -9.79 -1.29
C ASP A 95 -4.63 -9.94 -1.24
N LYS A 96 -3.92 -9.49 -2.29
CA LYS A 96 -2.48 -9.67 -2.47
C LYS A 96 -1.76 -8.32 -2.56
N ILE A 97 -2.06 -7.40 -1.65
CA ILE A 97 -1.53 -6.04 -1.68
C ILE A 97 -0.36 -5.90 -0.71
N VAL A 98 0.68 -5.19 -1.13
CA VAL A 98 1.78 -4.72 -0.29
C VAL A 98 1.77 -3.21 -0.27
N ILE A 99 1.75 -2.63 0.94
CA ILE A 99 1.79 -1.18 1.14
C ILE A 99 3.14 -0.79 1.73
N LEU A 100 3.81 0.13 1.05
CA LEU A 100 5.07 0.74 1.50
C LEU A 100 4.81 2.18 1.92
N GLU A 101 5.04 2.47 3.19
CA GLU A 101 4.98 3.81 3.74
C GLU A 101 6.39 4.38 3.84
N VAL A 102 6.65 5.48 3.13
CA VAL A 102 7.99 6.05 2.98
C VAL A 102 8.07 7.39 3.72
N ALA A 103 9.10 7.50 4.56
CA ALA A 103 9.47 8.73 5.23
C ALA A 103 10.80 9.22 4.62
N ASP A 104 10.69 10.13 3.65
CA ASP A 104 11.82 10.80 3.01
C ASP A 104 11.40 12.24 2.66
N ASN A 105 12.34 13.18 2.78
CA ASN A 105 12.14 14.59 2.48
C ASN A 105 12.45 14.95 1.01
N LYS A 106 12.84 13.96 0.21
CA LYS A 106 13.05 14.14 -1.24
C LYS A 106 11.74 14.38 -2.01
N SER A 107 11.89 14.80 -3.26
CA SER A 107 10.75 15.01 -4.16
C SER A 107 9.97 13.72 -4.43
N HIS A 108 8.68 13.84 -4.75
CA HIS A 108 7.81 12.73 -5.15
C HIS A 108 8.47 11.83 -6.20
N GLN A 109 9.03 12.41 -7.27
CA GLN A 109 9.72 11.67 -8.33
C GLN A 109 10.93 10.87 -7.81
N SER A 110 11.67 11.40 -6.83
CA SER A 110 12.81 10.70 -6.24
C SER A 110 12.37 9.52 -5.38
N ILE A 111 11.24 9.67 -4.67
CA ILE A 111 10.66 8.60 -3.86
C ILE A 111 10.07 7.51 -4.76
N CYS A 112 9.38 7.86 -5.86
CA CYS A 112 8.93 6.88 -6.86
C CYS A 112 10.09 6.03 -7.37
N LYS A 113 11.19 6.67 -7.82
CA LYS A 113 12.39 5.95 -8.29
C LYS A 113 13.00 5.04 -7.22
N TYR A 114 12.92 5.44 -5.95
CA TYR A 114 13.36 4.62 -4.84
C TYR A 114 12.50 3.36 -4.68
N CYS A 115 11.16 3.51 -4.76
CA CYS A 115 10.22 2.39 -4.69
C CYS A 115 10.32 1.48 -5.93
N ASP A 116 10.52 2.04 -7.13
CA ASP A 116 10.76 1.27 -8.36
C ASP A 116 12.03 0.42 -8.24
N LYS A 117 13.09 0.97 -7.62
CA LYS A 117 14.31 0.20 -7.34
C LYS A 117 14.04 -0.98 -6.39
N ILE A 118 13.16 -0.81 -5.41
CA ILE A 118 12.75 -1.91 -4.52
C ILE A 118 12.03 -3.00 -5.32
N SER A 119 11.05 -2.64 -6.16
CA SER A 119 10.35 -3.60 -7.03
C SER A 119 11.32 -4.32 -8.00
N TYR A 120 12.32 -3.60 -8.51
CA TYR A 120 13.36 -4.20 -9.34
C TYR A 120 14.28 -5.15 -8.57
N ASP A 121 14.66 -4.81 -7.33
CA ASP A 121 15.40 -5.71 -6.44
C ASP A 121 14.58 -6.98 -6.12
N MET A 122 13.24 -6.86 -6.00
CA MET A 122 12.31 -7.99 -5.83
C MET A 122 12.25 -8.87 -7.07
N SER A 123 12.14 -8.25 -8.25
CA SER A 123 12.13 -8.96 -9.53
C SER A 123 13.38 -9.83 -9.72
N ARG A 124 14.55 -9.38 -9.23
CA ARG A 124 15.80 -10.17 -9.25
C ARG A 124 15.76 -11.44 -8.39
N LYS A 125 14.85 -11.50 -7.42
CA LYS A 125 14.57 -12.69 -6.60
C LYS A 125 13.43 -13.54 -7.18
N GLY A 126 12.88 -13.17 -8.33
CA GLY A 126 11.71 -13.84 -8.93
C GLY A 126 10.37 -13.37 -8.38
N ILE A 127 10.34 -12.31 -7.57
CA ILE A 127 9.12 -11.77 -6.98
C ILE A 127 8.61 -10.62 -7.84
N ILE A 128 7.45 -10.82 -8.46
CA ILE A 128 6.83 -9.83 -9.35
C ILE A 128 5.87 -8.97 -8.53
N MET A 129 6.27 -7.71 -8.28
CA MET A 129 5.46 -6.69 -7.64
C MET A 129 5.03 -5.64 -8.66
N HIS A 130 3.75 -5.58 -8.97
CA HIS A 130 3.20 -4.60 -9.89
C HIS A 130 2.78 -3.34 -9.14
N ASN A 131 3.25 -2.17 -9.58
CA ASN A 131 2.81 -0.92 -8.95
C ASN A 131 1.33 -0.68 -9.26
N PHE A 132 0.54 -0.56 -8.20
CA PHE A 132 -0.88 -0.21 -8.30
C PHE A 132 -1.06 1.31 -8.27
N ALA A 133 -0.44 1.96 -7.27
CA ALA A 133 -0.47 3.40 -7.11
C ALA A 133 0.71 3.89 -6.28
N SER A 134 1.12 5.13 -6.52
CA SER A 134 2.15 5.83 -5.75
C SER A 134 1.69 7.25 -5.48
N LEU A 135 1.48 7.58 -4.21
CA LEU A 135 0.75 8.77 -3.79
C LEU A 135 1.50 9.51 -2.68
N SER A 136 1.63 10.82 -2.83
CA SER A 136 2.06 11.68 -1.72
C SER A 136 0.90 11.86 -0.75
N LEU A 137 1.20 11.79 0.55
CA LEU A 137 0.25 12.13 1.60
C LEU A 137 0.15 13.64 1.70
N LEU A 138 -1.04 14.17 1.35
CA LEU A 138 -1.38 15.58 1.50
C LEU A 138 -2.11 15.73 2.83
N GLU A 139 -1.35 15.97 3.91
CA GLU A 139 -1.80 16.17 5.29
C GLU A 139 -2.62 15.00 5.91
N LYS A 140 -2.26 14.58 7.13
CA LYS A 140 -3.11 13.66 7.88
C LYS A 140 -4.39 14.40 8.29
N LEU A 141 -5.54 13.96 7.79
CA LEU A 141 -6.83 14.44 8.31
C LEU A 141 -6.94 14.01 9.78
N LYS A 142 -7.10 15.00 10.67
CA LYS A 142 -7.35 14.81 12.11
C LYS A 142 -8.76 14.30 12.37
#